data_AF-A0A7W6F7V2-F1
#
_entry.id   AF-A0A7W6F7V2-F1
#
_cell.length_a   1.000
_cell.length_b   1.000
_cell.length_c   1.000
_cell.angle_alpha   90.00
_cell.angle_beta   90.00
_cell.angle_gamma   90.00
#
_symmetry.space_group_name_H-M   'P 1'
#
loop_
_entity.id
_entity.type
_entity.pdbx_description
1 polymer ?
#
loop_
_entity_poly.entity_id
_entity_poly.type
_entity_poly.pdbx_seq_one_letter_code
_entity_poly.pdbx_strand_id
1 'polypeptide(L)'
;MLSLALLVVCALGIVPGAQAATSYVSFQPQVRGMGCLQPRTRAMIAHLTSRVGPIQITSTCGGRHAHNSQHYRGAAVDFRPKAKSVSATLAVLRSMPEVGGIGSYSGGLIHADIGQRRMAWYGRARQHLARGHFHARYASAQRYRRGSNG
;
A
#
# COMPACT_ATOMS: atom_id res chain seq x y z
N MET A 1 -18.30 59.23 24.08
CA MET A 1 -18.74 57.81 23.95
C MET A 1 -18.90 57.49 22.47
N LEU A 2 -18.71 56.23 22.06
CA LEU A 2 -18.61 55.67 20.68
C LEU A 2 -17.16 55.53 20.19
N SER A 3 -16.43 54.52 20.66
CA SER A 3 -16.41 53.10 20.25
C SER A 3 -15.51 52.84 19.04
N LEU A 4 -14.28 52.44 19.35
CA LEU A 4 -13.27 51.91 18.42
C LEU A 4 -13.71 50.50 17.99
N ALA A 5 -14.10 50.32 16.73
CA ALA A 5 -14.40 49.00 16.18
C ALA A 5 -13.08 48.30 15.81
N LEU A 6 -12.71 47.28 16.59
CA LEU A 6 -11.56 46.41 16.31
C LEU A 6 -11.96 45.45 15.17
N LEU A 7 -11.48 45.68 13.96
CA LEU A 7 -11.57 44.72 12.86
C LEU A 7 -10.56 43.59 13.10
N VAL A 8 -11.03 42.51 13.73
CA VAL A 8 -10.31 41.23 13.77
C VAL A 8 -10.44 40.59 12.39
N VAL A 9 -9.46 40.84 11.52
CA VAL A 9 -9.30 40.07 10.29
C VAL A 9 -8.73 38.70 10.68
N CYS A 10 -9.64 37.75 10.89
CA CYS A 10 -9.31 36.35 11.01
C CYS A 10 -8.86 35.87 9.62
N ALA A 11 -7.58 36.04 9.31
CA ALA A 11 -6.97 35.49 8.11
C ALA A 11 -7.00 33.96 8.24
N LEU A 12 -8.01 33.36 7.64
CA LEU A 12 -8.12 31.93 7.38
C LEU A 12 -6.77 31.43 6.88
N GLY A 13 -6.09 30.62 7.69
CA GLY A 13 -4.90 29.91 7.28
C GLY A 13 -5.24 29.04 6.09
N ILE A 14 -4.85 29.48 4.90
CA ILE A 14 -4.78 28.61 3.73
C ILE A 14 -3.67 27.63 4.05
N VAL A 15 -4.03 26.47 4.59
CA VAL A 15 -3.13 25.33 4.70
C VAL A 15 -2.92 24.85 3.26
N PRO A 16 -1.72 24.93 2.65
CA PRO A 16 -1.47 24.27 1.38
C PRO A 16 -1.28 22.78 1.67
N GLY A 17 -2.34 22.11 2.12
CA GLY A 17 -2.39 20.69 2.33
C GLY A 17 -2.80 19.99 1.04
N ALA A 18 -1.97 19.06 0.57
CA ALA A 18 -2.27 18.06 -0.46
C ALA A 18 -1.97 18.37 -1.94
N GLN A 19 -0.83 18.98 -2.26
CA GLN A 19 -0.26 18.92 -3.62
C GLN A 19 1.03 18.07 -3.76
N ALA A 20 1.57 17.49 -2.70
CA ALA A 20 2.87 16.79 -2.76
C ALA A 20 2.83 15.31 -3.21
N ALA A 21 1.66 14.71 -3.43
CA ALA A 21 1.55 13.26 -3.63
C ALA A 21 1.74 12.79 -5.09
N THR A 22 1.60 13.68 -6.08
CA THR A 22 1.68 13.30 -7.51
C THR A 22 3.08 13.37 -8.10
N SER A 23 4.03 14.07 -7.47
CA SER A 23 5.41 14.20 -7.97
C SER A 23 6.21 12.89 -7.91
N TYR A 24 5.80 11.95 -7.05
CA TYR A 24 6.49 10.68 -6.84
C TYR A 24 5.93 9.51 -7.67
N VAL A 25 4.94 9.74 -8.53
CA VAL A 25 4.33 8.69 -9.35
C VAL A 25 4.42 9.05 -10.82
N SER A 26 5.12 8.20 -11.57
CA SER A 26 5.11 8.20 -13.03
C SER A 26 4.39 6.96 -13.56
N PHE A 27 3.97 6.99 -14.82
CA PHE A 27 3.24 5.90 -15.45
C PHE A 27 3.99 5.40 -16.69
N GLN A 28 3.94 4.10 -16.93
CA GLN A 28 4.24 3.54 -18.25
C GLN A 28 3.11 3.92 -19.24
N PRO A 29 3.40 4.06 -20.55
CA PRO A 29 2.43 4.56 -21.53
C PRO A 29 1.09 3.82 -21.57
N GLN A 30 1.09 2.50 -21.32
CA GLN A 30 -0.12 1.67 -21.32
C GLN A 30 -1.02 1.85 -20.08
N VAL A 31 -0.55 2.52 -19.04
CA VAL A 31 -1.29 2.67 -17.79
C VAL A 31 -2.24 3.86 -17.89
N ARG A 32 -3.54 3.59 -17.82
CA ARG A 32 -4.62 4.60 -17.89
C ARG A 32 -4.76 5.46 -16.62
N GLY A 33 -3.76 5.46 -15.75
CA GLY A 33 -3.74 6.14 -14.46
C GLY A 33 -4.30 5.32 -13.29
N MET A 34 -4.61 6.04 -12.19
CA MET A 34 -5.03 5.48 -10.90
C MET A 34 -6.53 5.57 -10.63
N GLY A 35 -7.33 6.08 -11.58
CA GLY A 35 -8.76 6.35 -11.37
C GLY A 35 -9.60 5.10 -11.05
N CYS A 36 -9.17 3.94 -11.52
CA CYS A 36 -9.84 2.66 -11.26
C CYS A 36 -9.49 2.05 -9.89
N LEU A 37 -8.53 2.64 -9.15
CA LEU A 37 -8.06 2.10 -7.88
C LEU A 37 -8.97 2.50 -6.73
N GLN A 38 -9.19 1.56 -5.81
CA GLN A 38 -9.89 1.85 -4.56
C GLN A 38 -9.19 2.99 -3.80
N PRO A 39 -9.93 3.82 -3.04
CA PRO A 39 -9.33 4.87 -2.22
C PRO A 39 -8.22 4.35 -1.29
N ARG A 40 -8.42 3.16 -0.70
CA ARG A 40 -7.44 2.53 0.18
C ARG A 40 -6.15 2.11 -0.56
N THR A 41 -6.25 1.67 -1.81
CA THR A 41 -5.06 1.36 -2.64
C THR A 41 -4.31 2.63 -3.02
N ARG A 42 -5.01 3.73 -3.31
CA ARG A 42 -4.37 5.04 -3.54
C ARG A 42 -3.67 5.56 -2.30
N ALA A 43 -4.27 5.39 -1.12
CA ALA A 43 -3.63 5.73 0.16
C ALA A 43 -2.39 4.88 0.44
N MET A 44 -2.44 3.57 0.17
CA MET A 44 -1.27 2.69 0.24
C MET A 44 -0.15 3.18 -0.68
N ILE A 45 -0.46 3.58 -1.92
CA ILE A 45 0.55 4.12 -2.86
C ILE A 45 1.17 5.41 -2.32
N ALA A 46 0.38 6.32 -1.74
CA ALA A 46 0.90 7.55 -1.14
C ALA A 46 1.82 7.29 0.07
N HIS A 47 1.45 6.33 0.93
CA HIS A 47 2.30 5.94 2.07
C HIS A 47 3.57 5.20 1.59
N LEU A 48 3.48 4.41 0.52
CA LEU A 48 4.65 3.79 -0.09
C LEU A 48 5.62 4.84 -0.63
N THR A 49 5.14 5.80 -1.44
CA THR A 49 6.00 6.82 -2.06
C THR A 49 6.61 7.77 -1.04
N SER A 50 5.93 8.08 0.07
CA SER A 50 6.52 8.89 1.14
C SER A 50 7.72 8.21 1.84
N ARG A 51 7.78 6.87 1.82
CA ARG A 51 8.87 6.10 2.46
C ARG A 51 9.92 5.59 1.48
N VAL A 52 9.57 5.41 0.21
CA VAL A 52 10.44 4.83 -0.82
C VAL A 52 10.98 5.87 -1.80
N GLY A 53 10.26 6.99 -1.99
CA GLY A 53 10.53 7.95 -3.06
C GLY A 53 9.81 7.59 -4.36
N PRO A 54 10.27 8.13 -5.51
CA PRO A 54 9.54 7.98 -6.76
C PRO A 54 9.40 6.53 -7.21
N ILE A 55 8.25 6.21 -7.79
CA ILE A 55 7.94 4.94 -8.44
C ILE A 55 7.43 5.16 -9.85
N GLN A 56 7.61 4.15 -10.70
CA GLN A 56 6.95 4.09 -12.01
C GLN A 56 5.92 2.97 -11.99
N ILE A 57 4.64 3.32 -12.06
CA ILE A 57 3.54 2.35 -12.15
C ILE A 57 3.52 1.76 -13.56
N THR A 58 3.48 0.43 -13.61
CA THR A 58 3.48 -0.34 -14.87
C THR A 58 2.14 -1.03 -15.12
N SER A 59 1.32 -1.22 -14.08
CA SER A 59 -0.02 -1.78 -14.19
C SER A 59 -0.94 -1.36 -13.04
N THR A 60 -2.20 -1.10 -13.37
CA THR A 60 -3.33 -0.89 -12.43
C THR A 60 -4.45 -1.87 -12.79
N CYS A 61 -5.65 -1.43 -13.16
CA CYS A 61 -6.77 -2.35 -13.42
C CYS A 61 -6.81 -2.90 -14.86
N GLY A 62 -6.01 -2.34 -15.76
CA GLY A 62 -5.96 -2.74 -17.17
C GLY A 62 -5.14 -4.01 -17.42
N GLY A 63 -5.39 -4.65 -18.56
CA GLY A 63 -4.63 -5.82 -19.02
C GLY A 63 -5.18 -7.16 -18.52
N ARG A 64 -4.45 -8.23 -18.84
CA ARG A 64 -4.79 -9.60 -18.42
C ARG A 64 -4.02 -9.94 -17.14
N HIS A 65 -4.74 -10.46 -16.16
CA HIS A 65 -4.22 -10.87 -14.86
C HIS A 65 -4.64 -12.29 -14.54
N ALA A 66 -4.02 -12.90 -13.53
CA ALA A 66 -4.44 -14.20 -13.03
C ALA A 66 -5.92 -14.20 -12.61
N HIS A 67 -6.57 -15.36 -12.70
CA HIS A 67 -7.93 -15.54 -12.21
C HIS A 67 -8.01 -15.11 -10.73
N ASN A 68 -9.04 -14.33 -10.38
CA ASN A 68 -9.21 -13.70 -9.05
C ASN A 68 -8.13 -12.68 -8.63
N SER A 69 -7.34 -12.14 -9.56
CA SER A 69 -6.37 -11.07 -9.26
C SER A 69 -7.00 -9.86 -8.57
N GLN A 70 -6.23 -9.23 -7.67
CA GLN A 70 -6.63 -8.00 -7.01
C GLN A 70 -6.66 -6.78 -7.96
N HIS A 71 -5.97 -6.85 -9.10
CA HIS A 71 -6.05 -5.81 -10.13
C HIS A 71 -7.48 -5.63 -10.65
N TYR A 72 -8.25 -6.71 -10.79
CA TYR A 72 -9.65 -6.65 -11.23
C TYR A 72 -10.60 -6.00 -10.22
N ARG A 73 -10.16 -5.81 -8.97
CA ARG A 73 -10.94 -5.17 -7.91
C ARG A 73 -10.45 -3.75 -7.60
N GLY A 74 -9.52 -3.22 -8.39
CA GLY A 74 -8.84 -1.95 -8.11
C GLY A 74 -8.01 -1.99 -6.82
N ALA A 75 -7.62 -3.18 -6.37
CA ALA A 75 -7.00 -3.42 -5.08
C ALA A 75 -5.48 -3.69 -5.16
N ALA A 76 -4.87 -3.58 -6.35
CA ALA A 76 -3.45 -3.85 -6.57
C ALA A 76 -2.79 -2.86 -7.54
N VAL A 77 -1.47 -2.81 -7.46
CA VAL A 77 -0.58 -2.05 -8.35
C VAL A 77 0.69 -2.83 -8.61
N ASP A 78 1.16 -2.77 -9.86
CA ASP A 78 2.51 -3.20 -10.22
C ASP A 78 3.36 -1.97 -10.55
N PHE A 79 4.59 -1.93 -10.06
CA PHE A 79 5.47 -0.78 -10.20
C PHE A 79 6.96 -1.14 -10.15
N ARG A 80 7.79 -0.18 -10.56
CA ARG A 80 9.25 -0.21 -10.37
C ARG A 80 9.67 0.94 -9.44
N PRO A 81 10.43 0.66 -8.36
CA PRO A 81 11.00 1.72 -7.55
C PRO A 81 12.10 2.46 -8.35
N LYS A 82 12.18 3.78 -8.18
CA LYS A 82 13.16 4.61 -8.91
C LYS A 82 14.29 5.12 -8.02
N ALA A 83 14.07 5.21 -6.70
CA ALA A 83 15.09 5.68 -5.74
C ALA A 83 15.71 4.58 -4.88
N LYS A 84 14.96 3.51 -4.56
CA LYS A 84 15.45 2.41 -3.71
C LYS A 84 15.56 1.09 -4.47
N SER A 85 16.39 0.19 -3.96
CA SER A 85 16.44 -1.18 -4.45
C SER A 85 15.11 -1.91 -4.24
N VAL A 86 14.89 -2.96 -5.03
CA VAL A 86 13.71 -3.82 -4.91
C VAL A 86 13.60 -4.43 -3.51
N SER A 87 14.72 -4.89 -2.95
CA SER A 87 14.77 -5.47 -1.60
C SER A 87 14.37 -4.45 -0.51
N ALA A 88 14.93 -3.24 -0.57
CA ALA A 88 14.60 -2.17 0.38
C ALA A 88 13.13 -1.74 0.27
N THR A 89 12.60 -1.68 -0.95
CA THR A 89 11.19 -1.37 -1.21
C THR A 89 10.26 -2.44 -0.63
N LEU A 90 10.59 -3.72 -0.80
CA LEU A 90 9.84 -4.83 -0.22
C LEU A 90 9.91 -4.82 1.32
N ALA A 91 11.03 -4.42 1.92
CA ALA A 91 11.13 -4.25 3.37
C ALA A 91 10.17 -3.17 3.89
N VAL A 92 10.07 -2.04 3.18
CA VAL A 92 9.07 -0.99 3.49
C VAL A 92 7.65 -1.54 3.38
N LEU A 93 7.30 -2.18 2.26
CA LEU A 93 5.96 -2.74 2.05
C LEU A 93 5.56 -3.75 3.15
N ARG A 94 6.48 -4.62 3.59
CA ARG A 94 6.22 -5.57 4.69
C ARG A 94 5.87 -4.89 6.02
N SER A 95 6.36 -3.67 6.23
CA SER A 95 6.10 -2.89 7.44
C SER A 95 4.80 -2.07 7.40
N MET A 96 4.11 -2.03 6.25
CA MET A 96 2.87 -1.27 6.08
C MET A 96 1.65 -2.14 6.44
N PRO A 97 0.87 -1.81 7.49
CA PRO A 97 -0.23 -2.66 7.96
C PRO A 97 -1.40 -2.83 6.98
N GLU A 98 -1.58 -1.88 6.06
CA GLU A 98 -2.60 -1.89 5.01
C GLU A 98 -2.27 -2.81 3.83
N VAL A 99 -1.02 -3.27 3.71
CA VAL A 99 -0.58 -4.16 2.63
C VAL A 99 -1.04 -5.59 2.93
N GLY A 100 -1.78 -6.16 1.99
CA GLY A 100 -2.33 -7.51 2.02
C GLY A 100 -1.40 -8.54 1.37
N GLY A 101 -0.89 -8.22 0.19
CA GLY A 101 0.02 -9.09 -0.56
C GLY A 101 1.13 -8.29 -1.23
N ILE A 102 2.28 -8.96 -1.38
CA ILE A 102 3.45 -8.43 -2.06
C ILE A 102 4.07 -9.52 -2.94
N GLY A 103 4.71 -9.11 -4.02
CA GLY A 103 5.49 -10.01 -4.88
C GLY A 103 6.57 -9.23 -5.60
N SER A 104 7.60 -9.93 -6.07
CA SER A 104 8.57 -9.35 -7.00
C SER A 104 8.88 -10.33 -8.12
N TYR A 105 9.07 -9.79 -9.32
CA TYR A 105 9.41 -10.55 -10.52
C TYR A 105 10.84 -10.23 -10.97
N SER A 106 11.37 -11.03 -11.89
CA SER A 106 12.61 -10.70 -12.60
C SER A 106 12.49 -9.33 -13.28
N GLY A 107 13.59 -8.58 -13.36
CA GLY A 107 13.58 -7.23 -13.95
C GLY A 107 13.02 -6.13 -13.03
N GLY A 108 12.93 -6.40 -11.73
CA GLY A 108 12.70 -5.39 -10.68
C GLY A 108 11.26 -4.87 -10.59
N LEU A 109 10.31 -5.61 -11.15
CA LEU A 109 8.89 -5.32 -11.00
C LEU A 109 8.39 -5.80 -9.63
N ILE A 110 7.61 -4.96 -8.95
CA ILE A 110 7.01 -5.26 -7.65
C ILE A 110 5.50 -5.20 -7.77
N HIS A 111 4.84 -6.21 -7.20
CA HIS A 111 3.40 -6.25 -6.96
C HIS A 111 3.10 -5.87 -5.52
N ALA A 112 2.08 -5.04 -5.30
CA ALA A 112 1.53 -4.76 -3.99
C ALA A 112 0.00 -4.62 -4.04
N ASP A 113 -0.70 -5.23 -3.09
CA ASP A 113 -2.16 -5.21 -3.00
C ASP A 113 -2.66 -5.03 -1.56
N ILE A 114 -3.92 -4.62 -1.41
CA ILE A 114 -4.61 -4.42 -0.12
C ILE A 114 -5.59 -5.56 0.23
N GLY A 115 -5.47 -6.70 -0.45
CA GLY A 115 -6.34 -7.86 -0.27
C GLY A 115 -6.19 -8.53 1.10
N GLN A 116 -6.85 -9.67 1.29
CA GLN A 116 -6.65 -10.48 2.51
C GLN A 116 -5.17 -10.86 2.66
N ARG A 117 -4.62 -10.70 3.88
CA ARG A 117 -3.20 -10.84 4.16
C ARG A 117 -2.65 -12.21 3.74
N ARG A 118 -1.92 -12.25 2.64
CA ARG A 118 -1.13 -13.39 2.13
C ARG A 118 0.27 -12.86 1.86
N MET A 119 1.04 -12.73 2.94
CA MET A 119 2.34 -12.03 2.92
C MET A 119 3.36 -12.80 2.07
N ALA A 120 3.60 -12.26 0.87
CA ALA A 120 4.69 -12.56 -0.06
C ALA A 120 4.61 -13.85 -0.91
N TRP A 121 4.59 -13.66 -2.24
CA TRP A 121 4.88 -14.70 -3.23
C TRP A 121 6.20 -14.37 -3.95
N TYR A 122 7.28 -15.07 -3.61
CA TYR A 122 8.55 -15.02 -4.36
C TYR A 122 8.66 -16.23 -5.27
N GLY A 123 9.41 -16.07 -6.37
CA GLY A 123 9.67 -17.10 -7.38
C GLY A 123 9.86 -18.50 -6.79
N ARG A 124 9.04 -19.43 -7.28
CA ARG A 124 9.10 -20.88 -7.08
C ARG A 124 9.42 -21.35 -5.65
N ALA A 125 8.60 -21.02 -4.65
CA ALA A 125 8.19 -21.95 -3.57
C ALA A 125 7.48 -21.23 -2.40
N ARG A 126 6.22 -21.63 -2.16
CA ARG A 126 5.71 -22.20 -0.88
C ARG A 126 4.23 -21.91 -0.71
N GLN A 127 3.41 -22.81 -1.24
CA GLN A 127 2.01 -23.01 -0.82
C GLN A 127 1.88 -23.56 0.63
N HIS A 128 2.99 -23.73 1.37
CA HIS A 128 3.01 -24.38 2.68
C HIS A 128 3.21 -23.46 3.91
N LEU A 129 3.70 -22.23 3.75
CA LEU A 129 3.94 -21.34 4.91
C LEU A 129 2.68 -20.64 5.45
N ALA A 130 1.63 -20.52 4.62
CA ALA A 130 0.37 -19.89 5.04
C ALA A 130 -0.43 -20.74 6.05
N ARG A 131 -0.21 -22.07 6.09
CA ARG A 131 -0.91 -22.97 7.03
C ARG A 131 -0.28 -22.99 8.43
N GLY A 132 1.03 -22.84 8.55
CA GLY A 132 1.74 -22.90 9.83
C GLY A 132 1.47 -21.69 10.75
N HIS A 133 1.43 -20.48 10.20
CA HIS A 133 1.24 -19.26 11.00
C HIS A 133 -0.20 -19.05 11.48
N PHE A 134 -1.21 -19.55 10.75
CA PHE A 134 -2.60 -19.42 11.17
C PHE A 134 -2.88 -20.32 12.38
N HIS A 135 -2.41 -21.59 12.37
CA HIS A 135 -2.55 -22.49 13.51
C HIS A 135 -1.78 -22.03 14.76
N ALA A 136 -0.58 -21.46 14.60
CA ALA A 136 0.21 -20.98 15.74
C ALA A 136 -0.50 -19.85 16.51
N ARG A 137 -1.23 -18.95 15.84
CA ARG A 137 -1.98 -17.86 16.49
C ARG A 137 -3.24 -18.34 17.23
N TYR A 138 -3.91 -19.38 16.73
CA TYR A 138 -5.02 -20.00 17.45
C TYR A 138 -4.54 -20.79 18.67
N ALA A 139 -3.44 -21.54 18.52
CA ALA A 139 -2.87 -22.32 19.61
C ALA A 139 -2.35 -21.43 20.77
N SER A 140 -1.75 -20.27 20.47
CA SER A 140 -1.31 -19.32 21.50
C SER A 140 -2.49 -18.59 22.16
N ALA A 141 -3.52 -18.22 21.40
CA ALA A 141 -4.74 -17.62 21.95
C ALA A 141 -5.53 -18.57 22.85
N GLN A 142 -5.57 -19.88 22.54
CA GLN A 142 -6.18 -20.89 23.41
C GLN A 142 -5.37 -21.12 24.69
N ARG A 143 -4.04 -21.09 24.62
CA ARG A 143 -3.17 -21.27 25.80
C ARG A 143 -3.29 -20.10 26.78
N TYR A 144 -3.36 -18.87 26.29
CA TYR A 144 -3.58 -17.69 27.12
C TYR A 144 -4.93 -17.78 27.88
N ARG A 145 -6.01 -18.09 27.16
CA ARG A 145 -7.36 -18.23 27.76
C ARG A 145 -7.47 -19.35 28.80
N ARG A 146 -6.70 -20.43 28.67
CA ARG A 146 -6.72 -21.55 29.62
C ARG A 146 -5.89 -21.28 30.88
N GLY A 147 -4.88 -20.41 30.79
CA GLY A 147 -4.03 -20.01 31.92
C GLY A 147 -4.58 -18.85 32.75
N SER A 148 -5.53 -18.08 32.22
CA SER A 148 -6.17 -16.95 32.92
C SER A 148 -7.47 -17.31 33.67
N ASN A 149 -7.84 -18.59 33.68
CA ASN A 149 -8.98 -19.15 34.43
C ASN A 149 -8.52 -20.12 35.54
N GLY A 150 -7.24 -20.06 35.92
CA GLY A 150 -6.65 -20.85 37.01
C GLY A 150 -6.41 -20.00 38.25
#